data_AF-A0A7W6H2Q4-F1
#
_entry.id   AF-A0A7W6H2Q4-F1
#
_cell.length_a   1.000
_cell.length_b   1.000
_cell.length_c   1.000
_cell.angle_alpha   90.00
_cell.angle_beta   90.00
_cell.angle_gamma   90.00
#
_symmetry.space_group_name_H-M   'P 1'
#
loop_
_entity.id
_entity.type
_entity.pdbx_description
1 polymer ?
#
loop_
_entity_poly.entity_id
_entity_poly.type
_entity_poly.pdbx_seq_one_letter_code
_entity_poly.pdbx_strand_id
1 'polypeptide(L)'
;MSLAAEIVARAQARAESFKAEQAHLALRLRTNLAPTKPVTTPDAVARRLARDMVNLVALKESVDHDDLAALGWSAAAIREHGEAARAIAFAEREREV
;
A
#
# COMPACT_ATOMS: atom_id res chain seq x y z
N MET A 1 -10.87 -38.02 -15.48
CA MET A 1 -10.92 -37.08 -14.33
C MET A 1 -12.33 -36.50 -14.26
N SER A 2 -12.88 -36.26 -13.06
CA SER A 2 -14.23 -35.67 -12.95
C SER A 2 -14.15 -34.14 -13.05
N LEU A 3 -15.21 -33.51 -13.58
CA LEU A 3 -15.34 -32.06 -13.68
C LEU A 3 -15.10 -31.36 -12.33
N ALA A 4 -15.52 -31.98 -11.23
CA ALA A 4 -15.31 -31.45 -9.88
C ALA A 4 -13.82 -31.40 -9.50
N ALA A 5 -13.04 -32.42 -9.88
CA ALA A 5 -11.59 -32.43 -9.64
C ALA A 5 -10.89 -31.32 -10.46
N GLU A 6 -11.37 -31.05 -11.67
CA GLU A 6 -10.80 -30.02 -12.53
C GLU A 6 -11.10 -28.59 -12.03
N ILE A 7 -12.30 -28.36 -11.48
CA ILE A 7 -12.68 -27.09 -10.85
C ILE A 7 -11.82 -26.82 -9.61
N VAL A 8 -11.62 -27.83 -8.77
CA VAL A 8 -10.78 -27.71 -7.56
C VAL A 8 -9.32 -27.41 -7.93
N ALA A 9 -8.78 -28.13 -8.93
CA ALA A 9 -7.41 -27.89 -9.41
C ALA A 9 -7.22 -26.46 -9.96
N ARG A 10 -8.19 -25.95 -10.74
CA ARG A 10 -8.15 -24.56 -11.25
C ARG A 10 -8.27 -23.52 -10.15
N ALA A 11 -9.09 -23.77 -9.13
CA ALA A 11 -9.23 -22.87 -7.99
C ALA A 11 -7.94 -22.81 -7.16
N GLN A 12 -7.28 -23.95 -6.95
CA GLN A 12 -5.99 -24.01 -6.26
C GLN A 12 -4.89 -23.27 -7.03
N ALA A 13 -4.78 -23.49 -8.34
CA ALA A 13 -3.81 -22.80 -9.18
C ALA A 13 -3.96 -21.26 -9.14
N ARG A 14 -5.20 -20.76 -9.15
CA ARG A 14 -5.50 -19.33 -8.98
C ARG A 14 -5.15 -18.80 -7.59
N ALA A 15 -5.44 -19.59 -6.55
CA ALA A 15 -5.12 -19.19 -5.18
C ALA A 15 -3.59 -19.09 -4.97
N GLU A 16 -2.83 -19.98 -5.58
CA GLU A 16 -1.36 -19.95 -5.55
C GLU A 16 -0.80 -18.76 -6.34
N SER A 17 -1.33 -18.47 -7.53
CA SER A 17 -0.88 -17.30 -8.31
C SER A 17 -1.16 -15.99 -7.57
N PHE A 18 -2.34 -15.86 -6.97
CA PHE A 18 -2.70 -14.68 -6.17
C PHE A 18 -1.78 -14.50 -4.95
N LYS A 19 -1.42 -15.59 -4.26
CA LYS A 19 -0.46 -15.53 -3.14
C LYS A 19 0.93 -15.09 -3.61
N ALA A 20 1.39 -15.56 -4.77
CA ALA A 20 2.68 -15.16 -5.33
C ALA A 20 2.69 -13.67 -5.75
N GLU A 21 1.62 -13.19 -6.37
CA GLU A 21 1.45 -11.78 -6.74
C GLU A 21 1.44 -10.87 -5.51
N GLN A 22 0.70 -11.24 -4.46
CA GLN A 22 0.67 -10.54 -3.17
C GLN A 22 2.06 -10.48 -2.50
N ALA A 23 2.79 -11.60 -2.48
CA ALA A 23 4.14 -11.67 -1.93
C ALA A 23 5.12 -10.76 -2.70
N HIS A 24 5.00 -10.71 -4.02
CA HIS A 24 5.82 -9.84 -4.87
C HIS A 24 5.50 -8.36 -4.65
N LEU A 25 4.22 -8.00 -4.50
CA LEU A 25 3.79 -6.64 -4.18
C LEU A 25 4.36 -6.18 -2.83
N ALA A 26 4.25 -7.03 -1.80
CA ALA A 26 4.78 -6.75 -0.47
C ALA A 26 6.30 -6.53 -0.46
N LEU A 27 7.04 -7.26 -1.31
CA LEU A 27 8.49 -7.10 -1.45
C LEU A 27 8.85 -5.75 -2.08
N ARG A 28 8.16 -5.34 -3.16
CA ARG A 28 8.41 -4.06 -3.85
C ARG A 28 8.10 -2.86 -2.96
N LEU A 29 7.03 -2.96 -2.16
CA LEU A 29 6.69 -1.95 -1.16
C LEU A 29 7.82 -1.82 -0.12
N ARG A 30 8.30 -2.92 0.46
CA ARG A 30 9.41 -2.89 1.43
C ARG A 30 10.68 -2.23 0.87
N THR A 31 11.05 -2.52 -0.38
CA THR A 31 12.27 -1.97 -0.98
C THR A 31 12.19 -0.49 -1.34
N ASN A 32 11.00 0.00 -1.71
CA ASN A 32 10.81 1.42 -2.07
C ASN A 32 10.52 2.32 -0.87
N LEU A 33 10.09 1.74 0.26
CA LEU A 33 9.54 2.49 1.41
C LEU A 33 10.42 2.45 2.66
N ALA A 34 11.58 1.78 2.60
CA ALA A 34 12.55 1.74 3.68
C ALA A 34 13.07 3.16 3.98
N PRO A 35 12.74 3.76 5.12
CA PRO A 35 13.19 5.10 5.45
C PRO A 35 14.68 5.06 5.82
N THR A 36 15.52 5.83 5.12
CA THR A 36 16.96 5.90 5.38
C THR A 36 17.33 6.67 6.66
N LYS A 37 16.38 7.34 7.31
CA LYS A 37 16.53 7.99 8.63
C LYS A 37 15.17 8.02 9.38
N PRO A 38 15.15 7.92 10.72
CA PRO A 38 13.91 8.09 11.49
C PRO A 38 13.35 9.49 11.26
N VAL A 39 12.10 9.54 10.84
CA VAL A 39 11.37 10.77 10.55
C VAL A 39 10.79 11.29 11.86
N THR A 40 11.33 12.37 12.41
CA THR A 40 11.02 12.79 13.80
C THR A 40 10.15 14.05 13.90
N THR A 41 9.88 14.77 12.81
CA THR A 41 8.99 15.94 12.86
C THR A 41 7.60 15.60 12.33
N PRO A 42 6.52 16.15 12.91
CA PRO A 42 5.14 15.89 12.46
C PRO A 42 4.94 16.17 10.95
N ASP A 43 5.55 17.24 10.43
CA ASP A 43 5.49 17.58 9.00
C ASP A 43 6.16 16.52 8.13
N ALA A 44 7.32 16.01 8.54
CA ALA A 44 8.02 14.99 7.77
C ALA A 44 7.27 13.63 7.82
N VAL A 45 6.59 13.33 8.94
CA VAL A 45 5.71 12.16 9.06
C VAL A 45 4.54 12.28 8.08
N ALA A 46 3.87 13.43 8.04
CA ALA A 46 2.78 13.69 7.09
C ALA A 46 3.23 13.60 5.63
N ARG A 47 4.41 14.12 5.27
CA ARG A 47 4.96 14.01 3.90
C ARG A 47 5.30 12.58 3.51
N ARG A 48 5.87 11.78 4.43
CA ARG A 48 6.13 10.37 4.15
C ARG A 48 4.82 9.61 3.96
N LEU A 49 3.85 9.83 4.84
CA LEU A 49 2.52 9.22 4.72
C LEU A 49 1.83 9.61 3.40
N ALA A 50 1.96 10.88 2.98
CA ALA A 50 1.43 11.36 1.70
C ALA A 50 2.06 10.63 0.51
N ARG A 51 3.40 10.48 0.51
CA ARG A 51 4.11 9.75 -0.54
C ARG A 51 3.67 8.29 -0.62
N ASP A 52 3.48 7.65 0.53
CA ASP A 52 3.02 6.28 0.61
C ASP A 52 1.60 6.15 0.05
N MET A 53 0.71 7.11 0.36
CA MET A 53 -0.63 7.21 -0.25
C MET A 53 -0.56 7.37 -1.78
N VAL A 54 0.27 8.28 -2.30
CA VAL A 54 0.42 8.48 -3.76
C VAL A 54 0.89 7.19 -4.45
N ASN A 55 1.90 6.52 -3.88
CA ASN A 55 2.40 5.26 -4.40
C ASN A 55 1.33 4.16 -4.39
N LEU A 56 0.51 4.07 -3.34
CA LEU A 56 -0.58 3.11 -3.26
C LEU A 56 -1.70 3.40 -4.25
N VAL A 57 -2.08 4.67 -4.45
CA VAL A 57 -3.04 5.07 -5.48
C VAL A 57 -2.56 4.67 -6.86
N ALA A 58 -1.27 4.86 -7.16
CA ALA A 58 -0.69 4.44 -8.44
C ALA A 58 -0.74 2.91 -8.65
N LEU A 59 -0.86 2.11 -7.57
CA LEU A 59 -0.90 0.66 -7.62
C LEU A 59 -2.33 0.07 -7.58
N LYS A 60 -3.27 0.64 -6.81
CA LYS A 60 -4.61 0.07 -6.62
C LYS A 60 -5.80 1.06 -6.74
N GLU A 61 -5.58 2.25 -7.30
CA GLU A 61 -6.57 3.34 -7.49
C GLU A 61 -7.18 3.93 -6.20
N SER A 62 -7.04 3.26 -5.05
CA SER A 62 -7.59 3.66 -3.76
C SER A 62 -6.62 3.33 -2.62
N VAL A 63 -6.77 4.01 -1.48
CA VAL A 63 -5.97 3.76 -0.28
C VAL A 63 -6.89 3.60 0.91
N ASP A 64 -6.78 2.46 1.58
CA ASP A 64 -7.46 2.19 2.84
C ASP A 64 -6.47 2.13 4.02
N HIS A 65 -7.01 2.02 5.24
CA HIS A 65 -6.19 1.94 6.44
C HIS A 65 -5.35 0.66 6.48
N ASP A 66 -5.84 -0.43 5.90
CA ASP A 66 -5.18 -1.73 5.92
C ASP A 66 -3.93 -1.72 5.02
N ASP A 67 -3.98 -1.01 3.89
CA ASP A 67 -2.80 -0.78 3.05
C ASP A 67 -1.70 -0.03 3.81
N LEU A 68 -2.07 1.05 4.50
CA LEU A 68 -1.12 1.85 5.27
C LEU A 68 -0.56 1.04 6.44
N ALA A 69 -1.39 0.21 7.08
CA ALA A 69 -0.94 -0.72 8.10
C ALA A 69 0.04 -1.76 7.55
N ALA A 70 -0.16 -2.26 6.33
CA ALA A 70 0.77 -3.17 5.66
C ALA A 70 2.15 -2.52 5.38
N LEU A 71 2.18 -1.18 5.27
CA LEU A 71 3.41 -0.38 5.17
C LEU A 71 4.05 -0.04 6.53
N GLY A 72 3.47 -0.53 7.62
CA GLY A 72 3.97 -0.33 8.98
C GLY A 72 3.50 0.96 9.63
N TRP A 73 2.48 1.63 9.09
CA TRP A 73 1.87 2.77 9.76
C TRP A 73 0.97 2.34 10.92
N SER A 74 1.11 3.02 12.06
CA SER A 74 0.22 2.80 13.19
C SER A 74 -1.10 3.55 13.00
N ALA A 75 -2.18 3.01 13.55
CA ALA A 75 -3.49 3.68 13.55
C ALA A 75 -3.45 5.05 14.27
N ALA A 76 -2.53 5.25 15.21
CA ALA A 76 -2.31 6.55 15.84
C ALA A 76 -1.73 7.56 14.84
N ALA A 77 -0.65 7.19 14.14
CA ALA A 77 -0.01 8.06 13.14
C ALA A 77 -0.95 8.40 11.97
N ILE A 78 -1.79 7.45 11.53
CA ILE A 78 -2.76 7.71 10.46
C ILE A 78 -3.85 8.68 10.94
N ARG A 79 -4.33 8.55 12.18
CA ARG A 79 -5.31 9.51 12.73
C ARG A 79 -4.72 10.90 12.94
N GLU A 80 -3.49 10.97 13.43
CA GLU A 80 -2.83 12.23 13.78
C GLU A 80 -2.34 13.01 12.55
N HIS A 81 -1.83 12.31 11.53
CA HIS A 81 -1.19 12.94 10.36
C HIS A 81 -1.91 12.68 9.04
N GLY A 82 -2.95 11.84 9.02
CA GLY A 82 -3.62 11.41 7.79
C GLY A 82 -4.32 12.54 7.03
N GLU A 83 -4.89 13.51 7.72
CA GLU A 83 -5.53 14.66 7.07
C GLU A 83 -4.50 15.55 6.35
N ALA A 84 -3.42 15.92 7.05
CA ALA A 84 -2.31 16.67 6.47
C ALA A 84 -1.66 15.90 5.30
N ALA A 85 -1.46 14.59 5.46
CA ALA A 85 -0.92 13.74 4.41
C ALA A 85 -1.83 13.69 3.16
N ARG A 86 -3.15 13.60 3.33
CA ARG A 86 -4.11 13.65 2.22
C ARG A 86 -4.07 14.98 1.48
N ALA A 87 -3.99 16.10 2.20
CA ALA A 87 -3.87 17.41 1.59
C ALA A 87 -2.59 17.52 0.73
N ILE A 88 -1.46 17.00 1.23
CA ILE A 88 -0.20 16.96 0.49
C ILE A 88 -0.32 16.05 -0.74
N ALA A 89 -0.82 14.83 -0.59
CA ALA A 89 -0.98 13.87 -1.69
C ALA A 89 -1.90 14.39 -2.80
N PHE A 90 -2.98 15.09 -2.44
CA PHE A 90 -3.89 15.70 -3.40
C PHE A 90 -3.20 16.85 -4.16
N ALA A 91 -2.49 17.73 -3.45
CA ALA A 91 -1.74 18.82 -4.06
C ALA A 91 -0.59 18.35 -4.97
N GLU A 92 0.03 17.20 -4.66
CA GLU A 92 1.02 16.56 -5.55
C GLU A 92 0.35 16.04 -6.82
N ARG A 93 -0.79 15.37 -6.69
CA ARG A 93 -1.55 14.84 -7.85
C ARG A 93 -2.05 15.94 -8.78
N GLU A 94 -2.54 17.07 -8.27
CA GLU A 94 -2.99 18.21 -9.09
C GLU A 94 -1.86 18.85 -9.91
N ARG A 95 -0.60 18.68 -9.52
CA ARG A 95 0.56 19.18 -10.28
C ARG A 95 1.02 18.24 -11.39
N GLU A 96 0.63 16.96 -11.31
CA GLU A 96 0.97 15.94 -12.31
C GLU A 96 -0.07 15.85 -13.45
N VAL A 97 -1.24 16.49 -13.29
CA VAL A 97 -2.30 16.64 -14.29
C VAL A 97 -2.12 17.92 -15.08
#